data_AF-A0AAU4YRG2-F1
#
_entry.id   AF-A0AAU4YRG2-F1
#
_cell.length_a   1.000
_cell.length_b   1.000
_cell.length_c   1.000
_cell.angle_alpha   90.00
_cell.angle_beta   90.00
_cell.angle_gamma   90.00
#
_symmetry.space_group_name_H-M   'P 1'
#
loop_
_entity.id
_entity.type
_entity.pdbx_description
1 polymer ?
#
loop_
_entity_poly.entity_id
_entity_poly.type
_entity_poly.pdbx_seq_one_letter_code
_entity_poly.pdbx_strand_id
1 'polypeptide(L)'
;MTRAAASADWELSRHVEFWRQQLAGIAPLELPTDRQRPVVRSAETSTYDIDVPSHLPAAVGELARRYEATSHEVLVAAVQALFTRYSGQDDIAVGTLSPRSGHTVVLRSRVEARASFGELVAQVKETVRDAFGHDGVSLAQLVDALAPQQDTSVTPFVQAMVVVREESGALPAPFDPLDLSLEFAGPAERPTARIRFSTALFDEPTVARLAGHLGVLLAGAAADPRRAIPALPMLTDSEYDQVVREWNATDREVPTGTFPELFATHVASRPDAVAVIDEHGTVTYRELDERANRLAHHLRGLGAGRDVLVGLCVERGAPMAVGLLGIMKAGAAYLPLDADYPPGRLAYMLQDSGARLVVTQRGLRDRLPHTDAVLVTVDQDPEPADSDRYPLSAPDVEMSPQDLAYVIYTSGSTGKPKGVLVSHAGIGNLAAVQTEHFDVTPDSRILQFASASFDAAFWEICMGLVTGAALVMGSKDAMLPGEPLAAYAVEHQ
;
A
#
# COMPACT_ATOMS: atom_id res chain seq x y z
N MET A 1 3.93 38.81 54.80
CA MET A 1 3.51 37.91 53.71
C MET A 1 2.23 37.23 54.14
N THR A 2 1.12 37.65 53.56
CA THR A 2 -0.25 37.49 54.05
C THR A 2 -0.84 36.15 53.58
N ARG A 3 -1.79 35.59 54.34
CA ARG A 3 -2.51 34.33 54.07
C ARG A 3 -3.08 34.22 52.63
N ALA A 4 -3.34 35.34 51.96
CA ALA A 4 -3.76 35.42 50.56
C ALA A 4 -2.66 35.03 49.55
N ALA A 5 -1.38 35.34 49.82
CA ALA A 5 -0.26 34.95 48.94
C ALA A 5 -0.02 33.44 48.99
N ALA A 6 -0.03 32.85 50.20
CA ALA A 6 0.01 31.39 50.37
C ALA A 6 -1.23 30.69 49.79
N SER A 7 -2.38 31.38 49.73
CA SER A 7 -3.60 30.88 49.08
C SER A 7 -3.48 30.83 47.55
N ALA A 8 -2.83 31.82 46.94
CA ALA A 8 -2.63 31.88 45.50
C ALA A 8 -1.57 30.87 45.03
N ASP A 9 -0.49 30.69 45.82
CA ASP A 9 0.59 29.75 45.49
C ASP A 9 0.13 28.28 45.52
N TRP A 10 -0.79 27.90 46.42
CA TRP A 10 -1.31 26.53 46.45
C TRP A 10 -2.29 26.24 45.30
N GLU A 11 -3.15 27.21 44.92
CA GLU A 11 -4.08 27.03 43.80
C GLU A 11 -3.33 26.86 42.48
N LEU A 12 -2.29 27.68 42.25
CA LEU A 12 -1.41 27.56 41.10
C LEU A 12 -0.72 26.18 41.06
N SER A 13 -0.20 25.73 42.21
CA SER A 13 0.46 24.42 42.34
C SER A 13 -0.51 23.26 42.05
N ARG A 14 -1.77 23.35 42.50
CA ARG A 14 -2.80 22.35 42.19
C ARG A 14 -3.06 22.25 40.69
N HIS A 15 -3.19 23.38 40.01
CA HIS A 15 -3.42 23.40 38.56
C HIS A 15 -2.26 22.79 37.79
N VAL A 16 -1.02 23.16 38.13
CA VAL A 16 0.18 22.62 37.48
C VAL A 16 0.32 21.11 37.71
N GLU A 17 0.04 20.60 38.91
CA GLU A 17 0.14 19.16 39.19
C GLU A 17 -0.89 18.33 38.40
N PHE A 18 -2.14 18.81 38.30
CA PHE A 18 -3.13 18.18 37.43
C PHE A 18 -2.62 18.07 35.99
N TRP A 19 -2.13 19.18 35.43
CA TRP A 19 -1.66 19.19 34.05
C TRP A 19 -0.40 18.36 33.83
N ARG A 20 0.50 18.30 34.82
CA ARG A 20 1.68 17.42 34.79
C ARG A 20 1.27 15.96 34.61
N GLN A 21 0.24 15.52 35.33
CA GLN A 21 -0.29 14.16 35.23
C GLN A 21 -1.03 13.94 33.91
N GLN A 22 -1.91 14.87 33.53
CA GLN A 22 -2.73 14.75 32.31
C GLN A 22 -1.92 14.77 31.02
N LEU A 23 -0.84 15.56 30.96
CA LEU A 23 -0.02 15.74 29.77
C LEU A 23 1.25 14.86 29.78
N ALA A 24 1.45 14.03 30.80
CA ALA A 24 2.58 13.12 30.85
C ALA A 24 2.58 12.17 29.64
N GLY A 25 3.69 12.19 28.89
CA GLY A 25 3.92 11.28 27.76
C GLY A 25 3.01 11.51 26.55
N ILE A 26 2.32 12.66 26.44
CA ILE A 26 1.57 12.99 25.23
C ILE A 26 2.54 13.26 24.08
N ALA A 27 2.33 12.59 22.95
CA ALA A 27 3.04 12.86 21.71
C ALA A 27 2.34 13.99 20.94
N PRO A 28 3.06 14.76 20.11
CA PRO A 28 2.43 15.66 19.15
C PRO A 28 1.44 14.91 18.24
N LEU A 29 0.34 15.56 17.89
CA LEU A 29 -0.62 15.07 16.91
C LEU A 29 -0.01 15.14 15.51
N GLU A 30 0.06 14.01 14.81
CA GLU A 30 0.65 13.86 13.49
C GLU A 30 -0.43 13.69 12.42
N LEU A 31 -0.88 14.79 11.82
CA LEU A 31 -1.82 14.76 10.70
C LEU A 31 -1.06 14.67 9.36
N PRO A 32 -1.62 14.00 8.33
CA PRO A 32 -1.04 14.04 6.99
C PRO A 32 -1.12 15.46 6.42
N THR A 33 0.03 16.01 6.04
CA THR A 33 0.20 17.36 5.49
C THR A 33 0.58 17.31 4.01
N ASP A 34 0.26 18.35 3.25
CA ASP A 34 0.62 18.46 1.83
C ASP A 34 2.10 18.83 1.62
N ARG A 35 2.73 19.36 2.68
CA ARG A 35 4.13 19.80 2.70
C ARG A 35 4.85 19.25 3.91
N GLN A 36 6.17 19.12 3.79
CA GLN A 36 7.02 18.78 4.94
C GLN A 36 6.95 19.90 5.99
N ARG A 37 6.82 19.52 7.26
CA ARG A 37 6.79 20.47 8.39
C ARG A 37 8.09 21.32 8.41
N PRO A 38 7.98 22.67 8.45
CA PRO A 38 9.14 23.54 8.60
C PRO A 38 9.85 23.35 9.95
N VAL A 39 11.17 23.60 9.99
CA VAL A 39 11.97 23.55 11.23
C VAL A 39 11.50 24.57 12.28
N VAL A 40 10.99 25.72 11.83
CA VAL A 40 10.40 26.75 12.67
C VAL A 40 8.96 26.97 12.22
N ARG A 41 8.01 26.90 13.17
CA ARG A 41 6.58 27.05 12.88
C ARG A 41 6.29 28.39 12.17
N SER A 42 5.46 28.33 11.13
CA SER A 42 4.93 29.53 10.46
C SER A 42 3.66 30.02 11.15
N ALA A 43 3.49 31.35 11.22
CA ALA A 43 2.26 31.98 11.67
C ALA A 43 1.25 32.25 10.53
N GLU A 44 1.63 31.94 9.29
CA GLU A 44 0.76 32.15 8.13
C GLU A 44 -0.39 31.14 8.12
N THR A 45 -1.61 31.66 8.00
CA THR A 45 -2.82 30.85 7.98
C THR A 45 -3.78 31.29 6.89
N SER A 46 -4.54 30.34 6.35
CA SER A 46 -5.74 30.59 5.56
C SER A 46 -6.97 30.04 6.29
N THR A 47 -8.15 30.28 5.74
CA THR A 47 -9.43 29.82 6.28
C THR A 47 -10.28 29.20 5.19
N TYR A 48 -10.91 28.07 5.51
CA TYR A 48 -11.91 27.40 4.70
C TYR A 48 -13.24 27.41 5.44
N ASP A 49 -14.26 28.07 4.88
CA ASP A 49 -15.61 28.06 5.46
C ASP A 49 -16.32 26.76 5.08
N ILE A 50 -16.85 26.06 6.09
CA ILE A 50 -17.54 24.79 5.92
C ILE A 50 -19.01 25.09 5.57
N ASP A 51 -19.49 24.56 4.45
CA ASP A 51 -20.93 24.47 4.19
C ASP A 51 -21.53 23.40 5.11
N VAL A 52 -22.16 23.81 6.22
CA VAL A 52 -22.74 22.89 7.21
C VAL A 52 -24.06 22.34 6.67
N PRO A 53 -24.16 21.03 6.34
CA PRO A 53 -25.41 20.46 5.88
C PRO A 53 -26.52 20.64 6.91
N SER A 54 -27.73 20.96 6.43
CA SER A 54 -28.88 21.34 7.26
C SER A 54 -29.31 20.28 8.29
N HIS A 55 -28.93 19.02 8.12
CA HIS A 55 -29.24 17.93 9.04
C HIS A 55 -28.21 17.77 10.18
N LEU A 56 -26.97 18.26 10.02
CA LEU A 56 -25.92 18.07 11.02
C LEU A 56 -26.22 18.75 12.37
N PRO A 57 -26.76 19.98 12.43
CA PRO A 57 -27.08 20.61 13.71
C PRO A 57 -28.06 19.79 14.56
N ALA A 58 -29.10 19.23 13.93
CA ALA A 58 -30.06 18.35 14.59
C ALA A 58 -29.41 17.03 15.05
N ALA A 59 -28.52 16.45 14.24
CA ALA A 59 -27.78 15.24 14.58
C ALA A 59 -26.86 15.43 15.80
N VAL A 60 -26.13 16.55 15.86
CA VAL A 60 -25.31 16.94 17.01
C VAL A 60 -26.18 17.13 18.26
N GLY A 61 -27.31 17.84 18.13
CA GLY A 61 -28.25 18.02 19.23
C GLY A 61 -28.84 16.71 19.76
N GLU A 62 -29.14 15.75 18.88
CA GLU A 62 -29.62 14.42 19.28
C GLU A 62 -28.57 13.63 20.04
N LEU A 63 -27.33 13.61 19.55
CA LEU A 63 -26.19 12.98 20.23
C LEU A 63 -25.96 13.62 21.61
N ALA A 64 -26.00 14.95 21.69
CA ALA A 64 -25.85 15.70 22.93
C ALA A 64 -26.91 15.27 23.96
N ARG A 65 -28.20 15.26 23.59
CA ARG A 65 -29.27 14.79 24.48
C ARG A 65 -29.10 13.33 24.88
N ARG A 66 -28.77 12.46 23.92
CA ARG A 66 -28.67 11.01 24.13
C ARG A 66 -27.59 10.62 25.14
N TYR A 67 -26.47 11.35 25.14
CA TYR A 67 -25.32 11.09 26.01
C TYR A 67 -25.21 12.07 27.17
N GLU A 68 -26.27 12.86 27.42
CA GLU A 68 -26.31 13.91 28.45
C GLU A 68 -25.09 14.85 28.36
N ALA A 69 -24.67 15.15 27.13
CA ALA A 69 -23.52 15.97 26.78
C ALA A 69 -23.98 17.30 26.16
N THR A 70 -23.05 18.22 25.99
CA THR A 70 -23.25 19.48 25.27
C THR A 70 -22.86 19.33 23.79
N SER A 71 -23.34 20.24 22.94
CA SER A 71 -22.88 20.30 21.54
C SER A 71 -21.37 20.53 21.43
N HIS A 72 -20.77 21.25 22.38
CA HIS A 72 -19.31 21.42 22.47
C HIS A 72 -18.61 20.07 22.63
N GLU A 73 -19.03 19.26 23.60
CA GLU A 73 -18.44 17.94 23.87
C GLU A 73 -18.61 16.97 22.69
N VAL A 74 -19.77 16.98 22.02
CA VAL A 74 -20.00 16.15 20.83
C VAL A 74 -19.10 16.56 19.66
N LEU A 75 -18.96 17.87 19.41
CA LEU A 75 -18.10 18.37 18.34
C LEU A 75 -16.62 18.09 18.62
N VAL A 76 -16.17 18.24 19.88
CA VAL A 76 -14.81 17.86 20.29
C VAL A 76 -14.59 16.36 20.07
N ALA A 77 -15.52 15.50 20.49
CA ALA A 77 -15.43 14.06 20.27
C ALA A 77 -15.37 13.70 18.79
N ALA A 78 -16.15 14.38 17.93
CA ALA A 78 -16.12 14.17 16.49
C ALA A 78 -14.79 14.57 15.85
N VAL A 79 -14.22 15.71 16.24
CA VAL A 79 -12.90 16.13 15.76
C VAL A 79 -11.80 15.18 16.24
N GLN A 80 -11.85 14.75 17.50
CA GLN A 80 -10.88 13.80 18.03
C GLN A 80 -10.97 12.44 17.32
N ALA A 81 -12.19 11.92 17.12
CA ALA A 81 -12.40 10.71 16.32
C ALA A 81 -11.84 10.85 14.90
N LEU A 82 -12.08 12.00 14.25
CA LEU A 82 -11.56 12.31 12.93
C LEU A 82 -10.02 12.28 12.93
N PHE A 83 -9.38 12.97 13.88
CA PHE A 83 -7.92 13.03 13.96
C PHE A 83 -7.29 11.67 14.26
N THR A 84 -7.86 10.87 15.17
CA THR A 84 -7.43 9.47 15.39
C THR A 84 -7.46 8.67 14.09
N ARG A 85 -8.49 8.86 13.25
CA ARG A 85 -8.60 8.15 11.95
C ARG A 85 -7.56 8.61 10.93
N TYR A 86 -7.18 9.89 10.96
CA TYR A 86 -6.17 10.46 10.06
C TYR A 86 -4.74 10.17 10.47
N SER A 87 -4.43 10.26 11.77
CA SER A 87 -3.08 10.08 12.30
C SER A 87 -2.75 8.62 12.62
N GLY A 88 -3.77 7.79 12.83
CA GLY A 88 -3.59 6.44 13.37
C GLY A 88 -3.18 6.42 14.85
N GLN A 89 -3.17 7.58 15.53
CA GLN A 89 -2.85 7.70 16.95
C GLN A 89 -4.10 7.46 17.81
N ASP A 90 -3.96 6.62 18.82
CA ASP A 90 -5.00 6.32 19.80
C ASP A 90 -4.97 7.27 21.01
N ASP A 91 -3.84 7.91 21.30
CA ASP A 91 -3.69 8.92 22.35
C ASP A 91 -3.40 10.29 21.73
N ILE A 92 -4.41 11.17 21.70
CA ILE A 92 -4.33 12.47 21.04
C ILE A 92 -4.75 13.62 21.96
N ALA A 93 -4.24 14.81 21.66
CA ALA A 93 -4.59 16.04 22.36
C ALA A 93 -5.01 17.14 21.39
N VAL A 94 -6.09 17.86 21.73
CA VAL A 94 -6.55 19.05 21.01
C VAL A 94 -6.74 20.20 22.00
N GLY A 95 -6.50 21.43 21.55
CA GLY A 95 -6.78 22.62 22.35
C GLY A 95 -8.25 23.03 22.28
N THR A 96 -8.76 23.66 23.33
CA THR A 96 -10.02 24.44 23.30
C THR A 96 -9.88 25.71 24.13
N LEU A 97 -10.82 26.65 24.00
CA LEU A 97 -10.84 27.87 24.81
C LEU A 97 -11.76 27.68 26.02
N SER A 98 -11.25 27.97 27.22
CA SER A 98 -12.11 28.05 28.40
C SER A 98 -13.09 29.23 28.27
N PRO A 99 -14.40 29.02 28.42
CA PRO A 99 -15.38 30.11 28.39
C PRO A 99 -15.24 31.05 29.59
N ARG A 100 -14.58 30.61 30.68
CA ARG A 100 -14.43 31.37 31.93
C ARG A 100 -13.17 32.24 31.92
N SER A 101 -12.01 31.65 31.63
CA SER A 101 -10.73 32.36 31.67
C SER A 101 -10.27 32.89 30.31
N GLY A 102 -10.82 32.36 29.21
CA GLY A 102 -10.33 32.63 27.86
C GLY A 102 -8.99 31.95 27.53
N HIS A 103 -8.41 31.19 28.47
CA HIS A 103 -7.18 30.46 28.24
C HIS A 103 -7.38 29.24 27.34
N THR A 104 -6.36 28.92 26.53
CA THR A 104 -6.26 27.62 25.86
C THR A 104 -6.03 26.52 26.90
N VAL A 105 -6.91 25.54 26.94
CA VAL A 105 -6.76 24.31 27.73
C VAL A 105 -6.64 23.10 26.80
N VAL A 106 -5.98 22.05 27.27
CA VAL A 106 -5.70 20.85 26.47
C VAL A 106 -6.71 19.75 26.80
N LEU A 107 -7.32 19.17 25.78
CA LEU A 107 -8.25 18.05 25.88
C LEU A 107 -7.57 16.81 25.30
N ARG A 108 -7.07 15.96 26.19
CA ARG A 108 -6.47 14.66 25.84
C ARG A 108 -7.55 13.58 25.87
N SER A 109 -7.56 12.74 24.84
CA SER A 109 -8.44 11.58 24.76
C SER A 109 -7.65 10.36 24.32
N ARG A 110 -7.99 9.22 24.92
CA ARG A 110 -7.47 7.91 24.54
C ARG A 110 -8.59 7.08 23.92
N VAL A 111 -8.51 6.90 22.61
CA VAL A 111 -9.48 6.20 21.78
C VAL A 111 -9.06 4.75 21.62
N GLU A 112 -9.66 3.85 22.41
CA GLU A 112 -9.40 2.42 22.26
C GLU A 112 -9.86 1.89 20.90
N ALA A 113 -9.20 0.86 20.37
CA ALA A 113 -9.45 0.34 19.02
C ALA A 113 -10.91 -0.09 18.74
N ARG A 114 -11.69 -0.40 19.78
CA ARG A 114 -13.10 -0.80 19.68
C ARG A 114 -14.06 0.21 20.30
N ALA A 115 -13.56 1.35 20.78
CA ALA A 115 -14.39 2.38 21.38
C ALA A 115 -15.44 2.86 20.38
N SER A 116 -16.68 2.88 20.85
CA SER A 116 -17.80 3.49 20.16
C SER A 116 -17.73 5.02 20.23
N PHE A 117 -18.42 5.68 19.33
CA PHE A 117 -18.54 7.14 19.38
C PHE A 117 -19.14 7.62 20.71
N GLY A 118 -20.16 6.92 21.22
CA GLY A 118 -20.78 7.24 22.51
C GLY A 118 -19.83 7.16 23.70
N GLU A 119 -18.95 6.17 23.72
CA GLU A 119 -17.91 6.05 24.77
C GLU A 119 -16.92 7.21 24.71
N LEU A 120 -16.53 7.64 23.49
CA LEU A 120 -15.68 8.81 23.34
C LEU A 120 -16.36 10.10 23.81
N VAL A 121 -17.65 10.29 23.52
CA VAL A 121 -18.41 11.45 24.03
C VAL A 121 -18.42 11.46 25.56
N ALA A 122 -18.63 10.31 26.21
CA ALA A 122 -18.59 10.20 27.66
C ALA A 122 -17.22 10.54 28.24
N GLN A 123 -16.13 10.06 27.61
CA GLN A 123 -14.76 10.41 27.99
C GLN A 123 -14.50 11.91 27.83
N VAL A 124 -14.87 12.49 26.69
CA VAL A 124 -14.67 13.93 26.41
C VAL A 124 -15.41 14.80 27.42
N LYS A 125 -16.62 14.43 27.83
CA LYS A 125 -17.38 15.14 28.87
C LYS A 125 -16.64 15.20 30.21
N GLU A 126 -15.94 14.14 30.60
CA GLU A 126 -15.11 14.13 31.80
C GLU A 126 -13.85 14.99 31.59
N THR A 127 -13.15 14.81 30.47
CA THR A 127 -11.95 15.58 30.11
C THR A 127 -12.23 17.10 30.06
N VAL A 128 -13.33 17.53 29.45
CA VAL A 128 -13.71 18.95 29.34
C VAL A 128 -14.00 19.54 30.72
N ARG A 129 -14.75 18.83 31.55
CA ARG A 129 -15.06 19.26 32.93
C ARG A 129 -13.80 19.44 33.75
N ASP A 130 -12.91 18.45 33.70
CA ASP A 130 -11.66 18.47 34.48
C ASP A 130 -10.72 19.57 33.97
N ALA A 131 -10.59 19.72 32.64
CA ALA A 131 -9.79 20.78 32.02
C ALA A 131 -10.28 22.18 32.40
N PHE A 132 -11.59 22.44 32.33
CA PHE A 132 -12.18 23.74 32.72
C PHE A 132 -12.12 23.99 34.23
N GLY A 133 -12.14 22.93 35.05
CA GLY A 133 -11.84 23.01 36.48
C GLY A 133 -10.40 23.43 36.79
N HIS A 134 -9.49 23.31 35.82
CA HIS A 134 -8.08 23.64 35.93
C HIS A 134 -7.57 24.71 34.95
N ASP A 135 -8.46 25.58 34.47
CA ASP A 135 -8.16 26.69 33.54
C ASP A 135 -7.45 27.92 34.16
N GLY A 136 -7.04 27.82 35.44
CA GLY A 136 -6.41 28.91 36.21
C GLY A 136 -4.97 29.24 35.77
N VAL A 137 -4.42 28.49 34.82
CA VAL A 137 -3.10 28.67 34.22
C VAL A 137 -3.23 28.81 32.71
N SER A 138 -2.45 29.71 32.11
CA SER A 138 -2.38 29.82 30.65
C SER A 138 -1.48 28.73 30.06
N LEU A 139 -1.65 28.44 28.76
CA LEU A 139 -0.78 27.49 28.06
C LEU A 139 0.71 27.86 28.18
N ALA A 140 1.05 29.15 28.09
CA ALA A 140 2.43 29.62 28.26
C ALA A 140 2.97 29.29 29.66
N GLN A 141 2.20 29.57 30.72
CA GLN A 141 2.58 29.22 32.09
C GLN A 141 2.72 27.70 32.29
N LEU A 142 1.87 26.91 31.64
CA LEU A 142 1.95 25.45 31.62
C LEU A 142 3.25 24.97 30.97
N VAL A 143 3.61 25.51 29.80
CA VAL A 143 4.84 25.16 29.08
C VAL A 143 6.06 25.51 29.91
N ASP A 144 6.07 26.69 30.54
CA ASP A 144 7.16 27.10 31.43
C ASP A 144 7.29 26.18 32.65
N ALA A 145 6.17 25.76 33.25
CA ALA A 145 6.16 24.95 34.46
C ALA A 145 6.46 23.46 34.22
N LEU A 146 6.06 22.92 33.06
CA LEU A 146 6.27 21.51 32.69
C LEU A 146 7.56 21.29 31.92
N ALA A 147 8.11 22.35 31.29
CA ALA A 147 9.34 22.32 30.51
C ALA A 147 9.42 21.11 29.56
N PRO A 148 8.45 20.94 28.64
CA PRO A 148 8.46 19.83 27.69
C PRO A 148 9.71 19.90 26.79
N GLN A 149 10.00 18.80 26.09
CA GLN A 149 11.08 18.78 25.10
C GLN A 149 10.87 19.91 24.08
N GLN A 150 11.93 20.69 23.84
CA GLN A 150 11.86 21.81 22.91
C GLN A 150 11.80 21.30 21.47
N ASP A 151 10.77 21.72 20.76
CA ASP A 151 10.60 21.57 19.33
C ASP A 151 10.04 22.89 18.79
N THR A 152 10.80 23.54 17.90
CA THR A 152 10.42 24.84 17.33
C THR A 152 9.42 24.72 16.18
N SER A 153 9.13 23.50 15.72
CA SER A 153 8.24 23.21 14.60
C SER A 153 6.77 23.02 14.99
N VAL A 154 6.49 22.88 16.29
CA VAL A 154 5.15 22.65 16.84
C VAL A 154 4.88 23.49 18.08
N THR A 155 3.61 23.76 18.36
CA THR A 155 3.21 24.28 19.67
C THR A 155 3.20 23.13 20.67
N PRO A 156 3.84 23.26 21.85
CA PRO A 156 3.84 22.20 22.85
C PRO A 156 2.42 21.77 23.26
N PHE A 157 2.22 20.46 23.39
CA PHE A 157 0.97 19.79 23.79
C PHE A 157 -0.23 19.88 22.85
N VAL A 158 -0.30 20.86 21.95
CA VAL A 158 -1.46 21.08 21.08
C VAL A 158 -1.05 21.52 19.68
N GLN A 159 -1.39 20.72 18.66
CA GLN A 159 -1.18 21.06 17.24
C GLN A 159 -2.49 21.42 16.53
N ALA A 160 -3.63 21.08 17.14
CA ALA A 160 -4.94 21.42 16.61
C ALA A 160 -5.88 21.97 17.68
N MET A 161 -6.84 22.82 17.28
CA MET A 161 -7.86 23.39 18.17
C MET A 161 -9.29 23.05 17.75
N VAL A 162 -10.17 22.98 18.73
CA VAL A 162 -11.63 22.98 18.56
C VAL A 162 -12.21 24.12 19.39
N VAL A 163 -12.86 25.07 18.73
CA VAL A 163 -13.51 26.21 19.37
C VAL A 163 -14.99 26.16 19.06
N VAL A 164 -15.84 26.13 20.08
CA VAL A 164 -17.31 26.16 19.93
C VAL A 164 -17.86 27.32 20.75
N ARG A 165 -18.67 28.17 20.12
CA ARG A 165 -19.33 29.31 20.76
C ARG A 165 -20.77 29.48 20.32
N GLU A 166 -21.60 30.00 21.21
CA GLU A 166 -22.99 30.34 20.91
C GLU A 166 -23.14 31.70 20.20
N GLU A 167 -22.16 32.60 20.34
CA GLU A 167 -22.16 33.91 19.68
C GLU A 167 -21.67 33.82 18.23
N SER A 168 -22.42 34.45 17.31
CA SER A 168 -22.02 34.65 15.92
C SER A 168 -20.98 35.78 15.79
N GLY A 169 -19.97 35.62 14.93
CA GLY A 169 -19.00 36.67 14.61
C GLY A 169 -17.54 36.19 14.62
N ALA A 170 -16.61 37.13 14.38
CA ALA A 170 -15.18 36.86 14.47
C ALA A 170 -14.78 36.42 15.88
N LEU A 171 -13.79 35.53 16.01
CA LEU A 171 -13.23 35.23 17.32
C LEU A 171 -12.69 36.52 17.98
N PRO A 172 -12.68 36.61 19.33
CA PRO A 172 -11.82 37.58 20.01
C PRO A 172 -10.38 37.49 19.48
N ALA A 173 -9.68 38.62 19.44
CA ALA A 173 -8.31 38.79 18.94
C ALA A 173 -7.34 37.70 19.46
N PRO A 174 -6.29 37.35 18.69
CA PRO A 174 -6.01 35.97 18.28
C PRO A 174 -5.37 35.10 19.37
N PHE A 175 -5.78 33.83 19.43
CA PHE A 175 -4.92 32.77 19.96
C PHE A 175 -3.84 32.45 18.92
N ASP A 176 -2.67 32.02 19.39
CA ASP A 176 -1.51 31.69 18.58
C ASP A 176 -1.88 30.61 17.53
N PRO A 177 -1.70 30.86 16.21
CA PRO A 177 -2.15 29.95 15.16
C PRO A 177 -1.50 28.57 15.31
N LEU A 178 -2.34 27.54 15.45
CA LEU A 178 -1.91 26.14 15.39
C LEU A 178 -1.93 25.64 13.94
N ASP A 179 -1.54 24.37 13.74
CA ASP A 179 -1.52 23.77 12.41
C ASP A 179 -2.92 23.73 11.80
N LEU A 180 -3.93 23.41 12.62
CA LEU A 180 -5.34 23.34 12.22
C LEU A 180 -6.29 23.72 13.36
N SER A 181 -7.33 24.52 13.09
CA SER A 181 -8.32 24.95 14.08
C SER A 181 -9.72 24.87 13.50
N LEU A 182 -10.56 24.02 14.08
CA LEU A 182 -11.98 23.93 13.75
C LEU A 182 -12.79 24.87 14.64
N GLU A 183 -13.51 25.79 14.02
CA GLU A 183 -14.23 26.84 14.71
C GLU A 183 -15.71 26.76 14.38
N PHE A 184 -16.54 26.61 15.41
CA PHE A 184 -18.00 26.57 15.35
C PHE A 184 -18.55 27.77 16.12
N ALA A 185 -19.46 28.52 15.50
CA ALA A 185 -20.03 29.75 16.07
C ALA A 185 -21.51 29.90 15.74
N GLY A 186 -22.24 30.63 16.59
CA GLY A 186 -23.66 30.90 16.42
C GLY A 186 -24.58 29.89 17.11
N PRO A 187 -25.91 30.06 16.94
CA PRO A 187 -26.91 29.23 17.61
C PRO A 187 -26.83 27.78 17.15
N ALA A 188 -27.11 26.85 18.06
CA ALA A 188 -26.97 25.41 17.82
C ALA A 188 -27.83 24.92 16.65
N GLU A 189 -28.93 25.58 16.30
CA GLU A 189 -29.79 25.21 15.16
C GLU A 189 -29.21 25.65 13.80
N ARG A 190 -28.35 26.67 13.78
CA ARG A 190 -27.77 27.26 12.57
C ARG A 190 -26.33 27.71 12.83
N PRO A 191 -25.41 26.77 13.12
CA PRO A 191 -24.02 27.10 13.35
C PRO A 191 -23.34 27.49 12.04
N THR A 192 -22.42 28.43 12.12
CA THR A 192 -21.37 28.61 11.12
C THR A 192 -20.16 27.78 11.54
N ALA A 193 -19.49 27.12 10.60
CA ALA A 193 -18.28 26.37 10.87
C ALA A 193 -17.18 26.74 9.86
N ARG A 194 -15.93 26.75 10.31
CA ARG A 194 -14.76 26.97 9.44
C ARG A 194 -13.53 26.26 9.97
N ILE A 195 -12.56 26.06 9.11
CA ILE A 195 -11.24 25.54 9.45
C ILE A 195 -10.20 26.61 9.14
N ARG A 196 -9.49 27.08 10.16
CA ARG A 196 -8.24 27.85 9.98
C ARG A 196 -7.08 26.87 9.92
N PHE A 197 -6.18 27.01 8.97
CA PHE A 197 -5.07 26.08 8.78
C PHE A 197 -3.77 26.80 8.40
N SER A 198 -2.63 26.20 8.75
CA SER A 198 -1.33 26.68 8.33
C SER A 198 -1.09 26.42 6.84
N THR A 199 -0.85 27.48 6.07
CA THR A 199 -0.52 27.37 4.62
C THR A 199 0.86 26.74 4.38
N ALA A 200 1.71 26.71 5.41
CA ALA A 200 2.99 26.01 5.36
C ALA A 200 2.83 24.48 5.39
N LEU A 201 1.66 23.96 5.78
CA LEU A 201 1.40 22.53 5.95
C LEU A 201 0.29 22.01 5.03
N PHE A 202 -0.79 22.77 4.84
CA PHE A 202 -1.97 22.31 4.14
C PHE A 202 -2.34 23.19 2.95
N ASP A 203 -2.94 22.57 1.96
CA ASP A 203 -3.67 23.19 0.87
C ASP A 203 -5.18 23.15 1.13
N GLU A 204 -5.89 24.14 0.59
CA GLU A 204 -7.34 24.26 0.74
C GLU A 204 -8.10 22.98 0.33
N PRO A 205 -7.77 22.26 -0.77
CA PRO A 205 -8.45 21.01 -1.11
C PRO A 205 -8.31 19.91 -0.04
N THR A 206 -7.17 19.84 0.65
CA THR A 206 -6.95 18.86 1.73
C THR A 206 -7.81 19.17 2.94
N VAL A 207 -7.93 20.45 3.27
CA VAL A 207 -8.80 20.95 4.35
C VAL A 207 -10.29 20.78 4.01
N ALA A 208 -10.67 21.02 2.75
CA ALA A 208 -12.02 20.80 2.26
C ALA A 208 -12.44 19.31 2.37
N ARG A 209 -11.55 18.37 2.02
CA ARG A 209 -11.79 16.93 2.23
C ARG A 209 -11.96 16.60 3.72
N LEU A 210 -11.12 17.15 4.59
CA LEU A 210 -11.23 16.97 6.04
C LEU A 210 -12.58 17.46 6.58
N ALA A 211 -13.08 18.61 6.09
CA ALA A 211 -14.40 19.11 6.43
C ALA A 211 -15.53 18.16 5.96
N GLY A 212 -15.46 17.65 4.73
CA GLY A 212 -16.40 16.67 4.20
C GLY A 212 -16.44 15.40 5.05
N HIS A 213 -15.27 14.86 5.37
CA HIS A 213 -15.14 13.69 6.23
C HIS A 213 -15.70 13.91 7.64
N LEU A 214 -15.50 15.08 8.24
CA LEU A 214 -16.11 15.42 9.53
C LEU A 214 -17.64 15.33 9.47
N GLY A 215 -18.24 15.87 8.40
CA GLY A 215 -19.68 15.81 8.18
C GLY A 215 -20.20 14.37 8.05
N VAL A 216 -19.54 13.56 7.23
CA VAL A 216 -19.89 12.14 7.03
C VAL A 216 -19.74 11.35 8.34
N LEU A 217 -18.65 11.57 9.08
CA LEU A 217 -18.39 10.92 10.36
C LEU A 217 -19.48 11.26 11.38
N LEU A 218 -19.83 12.55 11.52
CA LEU A 218 -20.91 13.01 12.41
C LEU A 218 -22.27 12.40 12.04
N ALA A 219 -22.61 12.38 10.75
CA ALA A 219 -23.87 11.77 10.27
C ALA A 219 -23.89 10.26 10.57
N GLY A 220 -22.80 9.55 10.33
CA GLY A 220 -22.66 8.13 10.65
C GLY A 220 -22.75 7.85 12.15
N ALA A 221 -22.11 8.68 12.97
CA ALA A 221 -22.16 8.58 14.43
C ALA A 221 -23.58 8.83 14.97
N ALA A 222 -24.32 9.78 14.41
CA ALA A 222 -25.72 10.02 14.79
C ALA A 222 -26.65 8.87 14.40
N ALA A 223 -26.40 8.23 13.25
CA ALA A 223 -27.18 7.09 12.78
C ALA A 223 -26.98 5.83 13.66
N ASP A 224 -25.75 5.54 14.08
CA ASP A 224 -25.44 4.42 14.97
C ASP A 224 -24.32 4.78 15.97
N PRO A 225 -24.65 5.41 17.10
CA PRO A 225 -23.66 5.88 18.07
C PRO A 225 -22.85 4.78 18.77
N ARG A 226 -23.28 3.51 18.65
CA ARG A 226 -22.58 2.34 19.21
C ARG A 226 -21.53 1.78 18.26
N ARG A 227 -21.47 2.30 17.03
CA ARG A 227 -20.48 1.89 16.05
C ARG A 227 -19.08 2.29 16.52
N ALA A 228 -18.14 1.36 16.39
CA ALA A 228 -16.74 1.62 16.69
C ALA A 228 -16.19 2.73 15.78
N ILE A 229 -15.34 3.61 16.33
CA ILE A 229 -14.78 4.76 15.61
C ILE A 229 -14.09 4.38 14.29
N PRO A 230 -13.28 3.29 14.21
CA PRO A 230 -12.69 2.84 12.95
C PRO A 230 -13.70 2.41 11.87
N ALA A 231 -14.93 2.06 12.27
CA ALA A 231 -15.99 1.61 11.37
C ALA A 231 -16.97 2.74 10.98
N LEU A 232 -16.80 3.96 11.52
CA LEU A 232 -17.57 5.11 11.06
C LEU A 232 -17.19 5.45 9.60
N PRO A 233 -18.17 5.82 8.76
CA PRO A 233 -17.91 6.25 7.40
C PRO A 233 -17.07 7.53 7.40
N MET A 234 -16.24 7.67 6.38
CA MET A 234 -15.35 8.83 6.20
C MET A 234 -15.54 9.43 4.81
N LEU A 235 -15.50 8.59 3.78
CA LEU A 235 -15.62 9.04 2.39
C LEU A 235 -16.97 9.71 2.15
N THR A 236 -16.92 10.89 1.54
CA THR A 236 -18.10 11.50 0.92
C THR A 236 -18.58 10.65 -0.26
N ASP A 237 -19.83 10.85 -0.70
CA ASP A 237 -20.36 10.12 -1.87
C ASP A 237 -19.48 10.34 -3.12
N SER A 238 -18.99 11.56 -3.34
CA SER A 238 -18.07 11.86 -4.45
C SER A 238 -16.73 11.14 -4.34
N GLU A 239 -16.16 11.02 -3.14
CA GLU A 239 -14.90 10.30 -2.93
C GLU A 239 -15.10 8.79 -3.05
N TYR A 240 -16.23 8.27 -2.57
CA TYR A 240 -16.59 6.86 -2.75
C TYR A 240 -16.74 6.54 -4.24
N ASP A 241 -17.45 7.38 -4.99
CA ASP A 241 -17.61 7.24 -6.44
C ASP A 241 -16.27 7.27 -7.15
N GLN A 242 -15.40 8.23 -6.82
CA GLN A 242 -14.07 8.32 -7.41
C GLN A 242 -13.19 7.09 -7.09
N VAL A 243 -13.02 6.76 -5.80
CA VAL A 243 -12.05 5.74 -5.35
C VAL A 243 -12.54 4.33 -5.63
N VAL A 244 -13.84 4.07 -5.45
CA VAL A 244 -14.40 2.71 -5.56
C VAL A 244 -14.92 2.45 -6.97
N ARG A 245 -15.53 3.42 -7.64
CA ARG A 245 -16.13 3.21 -8.97
C ARG A 245 -15.19 3.68 -10.09
N GLU A 246 -14.83 4.96 -10.12
CA GLU A 246 -14.12 5.54 -11.26
C GLU A 246 -12.71 4.97 -11.42
N TRP A 247 -11.92 4.91 -10.35
CA TRP A 247 -10.56 4.34 -10.42
C TRP A 247 -10.53 2.84 -10.69
N ASN A 248 -11.62 2.11 -10.38
CA ASN A 248 -11.74 0.68 -10.66
C ASN A 248 -12.60 0.38 -11.90
N ALA A 249 -12.97 1.40 -12.70
CA ALA A 249 -13.69 1.22 -13.95
C ALA A 249 -12.77 0.70 -15.07
N THR A 250 -12.13 -0.44 -14.82
CA THR A 250 -11.11 -1.07 -15.68
C THR A 250 -11.65 -2.29 -16.44
N ASP A 251 -12.96 -2.53 -16.40
CA ASP A 251 -13.61 -3.65 -17.08
C ASP A 251 -13.46 -3.53 -18.60
N ARG A 252 -12.88 -4.55 -19.23
CA ARG A 252 -12.74 -4.66 -20.68
C ARG A 252 -12.52 -6.11 -21.12
N GLU A 253 -12.77 -6.39 -22.39
CA GLU A 253 -12.41 -7.68 -22.99
C GLU A 253 -10.89 -7.78 -23.17
N VAL A 254 -10.32 -8.92 -22.77
CA VAL A 254 -8.90 -9.24 -22.91
C VAL A 254 -8.75 -10.67 -23.42
N PRO A 255 -7.61 -11.04 -24.05
CA PRO A 255 -7.32 -12.42 -24.39
C PRO A 255 -7.45 -13.32 -23.16
N THR A 256 -7.98 -14.51 -23.35
CA THR A 256 -8.11 -15.52 -22.30
C THR A 256 -7.40 -16.79 -22.73
N GLY A 257 -6.94 -17.57 -21.75
CA GLY A 257 -6.18 -18.80 -21.98
C GLY A 257 -4.91 -18.86 -21.15
N THR A 258 -4.19 -19.94 -21.34
CA THR A 258 -2.91 -20.22 -20.71
C THR A 258 -1.76 -19.61 -21.51
N PHE A 259 -0.58 -19.50 -20.89
CA PHE A 259 0.61 -19.00 -21.58
C PHE A 259 0.92 -19.83 -22.84
N PRO A 260 0.91 -21.18 -22.80
CA PRO A 260 1.16 -21.97 -24.00
C PRO A 260 0.11 -21.77 -25.10
N GLU A 261 -1.17 -21.60 -24.75
CA GLU A 261 -2.23 -21.36 -25.74
C GLU A 261 -2.06 -20.01 -26.43
N LEU A 262 -1.81 -18.94 -25.66
CA LEU A 262 -1.57 -17.61 -26.21
C LEU A 262 -0.31 -17.59 -27.08
N PHE A 263 0.78 -18.22 -26.62
CA PHE A 263 2.01 -18.40 -27.40
C PHE A 263 1.76 -19.16 -28.72
N ALA A 264 0.96 -20.24 -28.69
CA ALA A 264 0.65 -21.05 -29.86
C ALA A 264 -0.07 -20.27 -30.97
N THR A 265 -0.80 -19.19 -30.64
CA THR A 265 -1.41 -18.31 -31.65
C THR A 265 -0.37 -17.63 -32.54
N HIS A 266 0.79 -17.28 -31.99
CA HIS A 266 1.91 -16.70 -32.74
C HIS A 266 2.69 -17.76 -33.51
N VAL A 267 2.87 -18.95 -32.93
CA VAL A 267 3.46 -20.10 -33.65
C VAL A 267 2.64 -20.44 -34.90
N ALA A 268 1.31 -20.43 -34.81
CA ALA A 268 0.45 -20.74 -35.95
C ALA A 268 0.42 -19.63 -37.02
N SER A 269 0.49 -18.36 -36.62
CA SER A 269 0.34 -17.21 -37.53
C SER A 269 1.67 -16.71 -38.11
N ARG A 270 2.77 -16.77 -37.34
CA ARG A 270 4.10 -16.26 -37.69
C ARG A 270 5.21 -17.22 -37.25
N PRO A 271 5.21 -18.48 -37.73
CA PRO A 271 6.13 -19.52 -37.24
C PRO A 271 7.61 -19.18 -37.44
N ASP A 272 7.94 -18.48 -38.52
CA ASP A 272 9.33 -18.16 -38.89
C ASP A 272 9.78 -16.79 -38.35
N ALA A 273 8.94 -16.10 -37.57
CA ALA A 273 9.34 -14.89 -36.86
C ALA A 273 10.27 -15.21 -35.68
N VAL A 274 11.14 -14.27 -35.33
CA VAL A 274 12.10 -14.43 -34.23
C VAL A 274 11.38 -14.34 -32.90
N ALA A 275 11.52 -15.38 -32.06
CA ALA A 275 10.97 -15.41 -30.70
C ALA A 275 12.03 -15.05 -29.66
N VAL A 276 13.27 -15.51 -29.85
CA VAL A 276 14.37 -15.29 -28.92
C VAL A 276 15.62 -14.86 -29.68
N ILE A 277 16.35 -13.90 -29.10
CA ILE A 277 17.69 -13.50 -29.50
C ILE A 277 18.60 -13.63 -28.29
N ASP A 278 19.65 -14.43 -28.38
CA ASP A 278 20.68 -14.56 -27.35
C ASP A 278 22.10 -14.56 -27.96
N GLU A 279 23.12 -14.81 -27.14
CA GLU A 279 24.52 -14.85 -27.59
C GLU A 279 24.84 -15.97 -28.59
N HIS A 280 23.96 -16.98 -28.71
CA HIS A 280 24.09 -18.09 -29.65
C HIS A 280 23.31 -17.86 -30.95
N GLY A 281 22.56 -16.75 -31.06
CA GLY A 281 21.88 -16.32 -32.27
C GLY A 281 20.38 -16.14 -32.07
N THR A 282 19.61 -16.47 -33.11
CA THR A 282 18.15 -16.27 -33.12
C THR A 282 17.42 -17.61 -33.14
N VAL A 283 16.34 -17.71 -32.36
CA VAL A 283 15.42 -18.85 -32.37
C VAL A 283 14.04 -18.34 -32.79
N THR A 284 13.46 -18.98 -33.80
CA THR A 284 12.12 -18.66 -34.28
C THR A 284 11.02 -19.18 -33.36
N TYR A 285 9.79 -18.68 -33.50
CA TYR A 285 8.62 -19.19 -32.77
C TYR A 285 8.42 -20.69 -32.98
N ARG A 286 8.58 -21.19 -34.23
CA ARG A 286 8.50 -22.62 -34.56
C ARG A 286 9.58 -23.44 -33.83
N GLU A 287 10.84 -23.03 -33.93
CA GLU A 287 11.95 -23.76 -33.30
C GLU A 287 11.84 -23.78 -31.78
N LEU A 288 11.40 -22.66 -31.18
CA LEU A 288 11.16 -22.57 -29.74
C LEU A 288 10.03 -23.50 -29.32
N ASP A 289 8.91 -23.52 -30.06
CA ASP A 289 7.76 -24.39 -29.79
C ASP A 289 8.16 -25.87 -29.86
N GLU A 290 8.86 -26.29 -30.92
CA GLU A 290 9.28 -27.67 -31.11
C GLU A 290 10.25 -28.15 -30.01
N ARG A 291 11.21 -27.30 -29.60
CA ARG A 291 12.11 -27.59 -28.49
C ARG A 291 11.35 -27.73 -27.17
N ALA A 292 10.41 -26.81 -26.91
CA ALA A 292 9.58 -26.84 -25.71
C ALA A 292 8.63 -28.06 -25.69
N ASN A 293 8.06 -28.45 -26.83
CA ASN A 293 7.18 -29.61 -26.95
C ASN A 293 7.94 -30.91 -26.63
N ARG A 294 9.16 -31.08 -27.14
CA ARG A 294 10.01 -32.24 -26.79
C ARG A 294 10.29 -32.30 -25.29
N LEU A 295 10.66 -31.17 -24.67
CA LEU A 295 10.87 -31.10 -23.23
C LEU A 295 9.57 -31.44 -22.46
N ALA A 296 8.42 -30.93 -22.91
CA ALA A 296 7.14 -31.17 -22.28
C ALA A 296 6.78 -32.67 -22.26
N HIS A 297 6.94 -33.38 -23.38
CA HIS A 297 6.73 -34.83 -23.45
C HIS A 297 7.66 -35.59 -22.51
N HIS A 298 8.94 -35.19 -22.46
CA HIS A 298 9.89 -35.81 -21.55
C HIS A 298 9.51 -35.61 -20.08
N LEU A 299 9.16 -34.38 -19.70
CA LEU A 299 8.73 -34.04 -18.33
C LEU A 299 7.45 -34.79 -17.94
N ARG A 300 6.48 -34.93 -18.84
CA ARG A 300 5.26 -35.73 -18.60
C ARG A 300 5.60 -37.20 -18.34
N GLY A 301 6.55 -37.77 -19.08
CA GLY A 301 7.05 -39.13 -18.84
C GLY A 301 7.70 -39.31 -17.47
N LEU A 302 8.16 -38.23 -16.85
CA LEU A 302 8.73 -38.19 -15.50
C LEU A 302 7.71 -37.78 -14.41
N GLY A 303 6.45 -37.57 -14.78
CA GLY A 303 5.37 -37.25 -13.84
C GLY A 303 5.05 -35.75 -13.69
N ALA A 304 5.55 -34.87 -14.57
CA ALA A 304 5.06 -33.50 -14.64
C ALA A 304 3.58 -33.45 -15.10
N GLY A 305 2.82 -32.52 -14.54
CA GLY A 305 1.40 -32.33 -14.82
C GLY A 305 0.79 -31.29 -13.90
N ARG A 306 -0.54 -31.26 -13.84
CA ARG A 306 -1.31 -30.32 -13.00
C ARG A 306 -0.86 -30.35 -11.55
N ASP A 307 -0.72 -29.18 -10.93
CA ASP A 307 -0.28 -28.97 -9.54
C ASP A 307 1.12 -29.51 -9.21
N VAL A 308 1.91 -29.91 -10.21
CA VAL A 308 3.31 -30.32 -10.03
C VAL A 308 4.21 -29.10 -10.24
N LEU A 309 5.10 -28.87 -9.29
CA LEU A 309 6.14 -27.84 -9.39
C LEU A 309 7.43 -28.44 -9.96
N VAL A 310 7.96 -27.81 -11.00
CA VAL A 310 9.24 -28.17 -11.62
C VAL A 310 10.23 -27.03 -11.42
N GLY A 311 11.36 -27.32 -10.78
CA GLY A 311 12.44 -26.35 -10.63
C GLY A 311 13.04 -25.98 -11.99
N LEU A 312 13.36 -24.72 -12.21
CA LEU A 312 14.00 -24.22 -13.42
C LEU A 312 15.30 -23.48 -13.03
N CYS A 313 16.44 -24.14 -13.21
CA CYS A 313 17.76 -23.63 -12.88
C CYS A 313 18.62 -23.50 -14.15
N VAL A 314 18.48 -22.39 -14.85
CA VAL A 314 19.09 -22.12 -16.15
C VAL A 314 19.61 -20.68 -16.20
N GLU A 315 20.63 -20.45 -17.02
CA GLU A 315 21.08 -19.11 -17.38
C GLU A 315 20.15 -18.46 -18.40
N ARG A 316 20.28 -17.15 -18.55
CA ARG A 316 19.49 -16.35 -19.50
C ARG A 316 19.85 -16.76 -20.94
N GLY A 317 18.83 -17.02 -21.76
CA GLY A 317 18.98 -17.45 -23.15
C GLY A 317 17.82 -18.34 -23.59
N ALA A 318 17.89 -18.86 -24.82
CA ALA A 318 16.89 -19.78 -25.36
C ALA A 318 16.57 -20.98 -24.45
N PRO A 319 17.53 -21.61 -23.73
CA PRO A 319 17.25 -22.66 -22.76
C PRO A 319 16.24 -22.26 -21.66
N MET A 320 16.22 -20.99 -21.25
CA MET A 320 15.26 -20.46 -20.29
C MET A 320 13.84 -20.43 -20.85
N ALA A 321 13.68 -19.92 -22.07
CA ALA A 321 12.39 -19.89 -22.74
C ALA A 321 11.87 -21.31 -23.02
N VAL A 322 12.75 -22.22 -23.48
CA VAL A 322 12.41 -23.65 -23.68
C VAL A 322 11.99 -24.30 -22.38
N GLY A 323 12.73 -24.07 -21.29
CA GLY A 323 12.44 -24.62 -19.97
C GLY A 323 11.07 -24.18 -19.44
N LEU A 324 10.81 -22.87 -19.47
CA LEU A 324 9.55 -22.29 -19.03
C LEU A 324 8.37 -22.82 -19.85
N LEU A 325 8.46 -22.75 -21.18
CA LEU A 325 7.41 -23.22 -22.08
C LEU A 325 7.19 -24.72 -21.97
N GLY A 326 8.27 -25.52 -21.88
CA GLY A 326 8.18 -26.98 -21.79
C GLY A 326 7.54 -27.44 -20.49
N ILE A 327 7.86 -26.78 -19.36
CA ILE A 327 7.22 -27.05 -18.07
C ILE A 327 5.72 -26.74 -18.14
N MET A 328 5.35 -25.55 -18.62
CA MET A 328 3.94 -25.15 -18.75
C MET A 328 3.16 -26.04 -19.72
N LYS A 329 3.74 -26.39 -20.87
CA LYS A 329 3.14 -27.30 -21.86
C LYS A 329 2.96 -28.72 -21.32
N ALA A 330 3.75 -29.13 -20.32
CA ALA A 330 3.54 -30.39 -19.61
C ALA A 330 2.33 -30.32 -18.64
N GLY A 331 1.75 -29.15 -18.44
CA GLY A 331 0.68 -28.86 -17.47
C GLY A 331 1.20 -28.52 -16.06
N ALA A 332 2.51 -28.34 -15.90
CA ALA A 332 3.16 -28.08 -14.62
C ALA A 332 3.52 -26.59 -14.46
N ALA A 333 3.76 -26.17 -13.22
CA ALA A 333 4.21 -24.81 -12.93
C ALA A 333 5.72 -24.76 -12.72
N TYR A 334 6.38 -23.75 -13.26
CA TYR A 334 7.82 -23.58 -13.05
C TYR A 334 8.13 -22.84 -11.75
N LEU A 335 9.21 -23.27 -11.09
CA LEU A 335 9.80 -22.62 -9.92
C LEU A 335 11.21 -22.17 -10.32
N PRO A 336 11.46 -20.87 -10.56
CA PRO A 336 12.79 -20.41 -10.90
C PRO A 336 13.74 -20.63 -9.71
N LEU A 337 14.92 -21.16 -10.02
CA LEU A 337 16.01 -21.45 -9.10
C LEU A 337 17.26 -20.73 -9.62
N ASP A 338 17.51 -19.53 -9.11
CA ASP A 338 18.71 -18.78 -9.51
C ASP A 338 19.98 -19.50 -9.05
N ALA A 339 20.82 -19.91 -10.00
CA ALA A 339 22.03 -20.65 -9.72
C ALA A 339 23.04 -19.85 -8.87
N ASP A 340 22.94 -18.51 -8.84
CA ASP A 340 23.76 -17.63 -7.99
C ASP A 340 23.29 -17.58 -6.53
N TYR A 341 22.13 -18.15 -6.21
CA TYR A 341 21.69 -18.24 -4.82
C TYR A 341 22.57 -19.18 -4.00
N PRO A 342 22.76 -18.88 -2.69
CA PRO A 342 23.46 -19.80 -1.81
C PRO A 342 22.84 -21.20 -1.84
N PRO A 343 23.64 -22.29 -1.84
CA PRO A 343 23.12 -23.66 -1.93
C PRO A 343 22.05 -23.99 -0.87
N GLY A 344 22.20 -23.46 0.35
CA GLY A 344 21.21 -23.63 1.41
C GLY A 344 19.84 -23.00 1.11
N ARG A 345 19.82 -21.90 0.35
CA ARG A 345 18.58 -21.26 -0.12
C ARG A 345 17.89 -22.10 -1.19
N LEU A 346 18.66 -22.60 -2.17
CA LEU A 346 18.13 -23.51 -3.19
C LEU A 346 17.59 -24.81 -2.59
N ALA A 347 18.30 -25.38 -1.61
CA ALA A 347 17.87 -26.59 -0.91
C ALA A 347 16.56 -26.35 -0.15
N TYR A 348 16.44 -25.21 0.55
CA TYR A 348 15.20 -24.82 1.20
C TYR A 348 14.04 -24.68 0.20
N MET A 349 14.24 -23.98 -0.92
CA MET A 349 13.19 -23.79 -1.94
C MET A 349 12.72 -25.13 -2.53
N LEU A 350 13.64 -26.05 -2.82
CA LEU A 350 13.31 -27.40 -3.29
C LEU A 350 12.54 -28.21 -2.24
N GLN A 351 12.96 -28.13 -0.98
CA GLN A 351 12.32 -28.84 0.13
C GLN A 351 10.91 -28.30 0.41
N ASP A 352 10.76 -26.98 0.50
CA ASP A 352 9.50 -26.30 0.83
C ASP A 352 8.47 -26.42 -0.30
N SER A 353 8.91 -26.29 -1.56
CA SER A 353 8.04 -26.50 -2.73
C SER A 353 7.67 -27.95 -2.98
N GLY A 354 8.47 -28.90 -2.49
CA GLY A 354 8.32 -30.31 -2.80
C GLY A 354 8.66 -30.67 -4.25
N ALA A 355 9.28 -29.78 -5.03
CA ALA A 355 9.66 -30.06 -6.42
C ALA A 355 10.53 -31.33 -6.51
N ARG A 356 10.12 -32.29 -7.34
CA ARG A 356 10.83 -33.56 -7.58
C ARG A 356 11.55 -33.62 -8.93
N LEU A 357 11.33 -32.62 -9.77
CA LEU A 357 11.96 -32.47 -11.07
C LEU A 357 12.64 -31.11 -11.13
N VAL A 358 13.85 -31.05 -11.69
CA VAL A 358 14.55 -29.79 -11.95
C VAL A 358 15.08 -29.80 -13.39
N VAL A 359 14.60 -28.85 -14.19
CA VAL A 359 15.17 -28.52 -15.49
C VAL A 359 16.39 -27.63 -15.28
N THR A 360 17.53 -28.01 -15.84
CA THR A 360 18.79 -27.29 -15.70
C THR A 360 19.65 -27.40 -16.95
N GLN A 361 20.84 -26.78 -16.97
CA GLN A 361 21.84 -26.91 -18.02
C GLN A 361 23.02 -27.75 -17.56
N ARG A 362 23.78 -28.34 -18.49
CA ARG A 362 24.93 -29.19 -18.17
C ARG A 362 25.93 -28.49 -17.25
N GLY A 363 26.24 -27.22 -17.54
CA GLY A 363 27.20 -26.42 -16.78
C GLY A 363 26.73 -26.00 -15.38
N LEU A 364 25.44 -26.13 -15.06
CA LEU A 364 24.86 -25.69 -13.79
C LEU A 364 24.56 -26.84 -12.83
N ARG A 365 24.68 -28.09 -13.27
CA ARG A 365 24.38 -29.28 -12.45
C ARG A 365 25.13 -29.28 -11.12
N ASP A 366 26.42 -28.93 -11.13
CA ASP A 366 27.26 -28.94 -9.93
C ASP A 366 27.00 -27.75 -8.99
N ARG A 367 26.23 -26.74 -9.43
CA ARG A 367 25.83 -25.59 -8.61
C ARG A 367 24.55 -25.86 -7.82
N LEU A 368 23.77 -26.85 -8.22
CA LEU A 368 22.59 -27.27 -7.48
C LEU A 368 23.02 -27.98 -6.18
N PRO A 369 22.30 -27.78 -5.08
CA PRO A 369 22.54 -28.54 -3.86
C PRO A 369 22.26 -30.03 -4.10
N HIS A 370 22.84 -30.90 -3.26
CA HIS A 370 22.46 -32.31 -3.24
C HIS A 370 20.94 -32.43 -3.02
N THR A 371 20.27 -33.08 -3.97
CA THR A 371 18.81 -33.21 -4.03
C THR A 371 18.42 -34.57 -4.57
N ASP A 372 17.28 -35.09 -4.13
CA ASP A 372 16.67 -36.31 -4.67
C ASP A 372 15.84 -36.02 -5.95
N ALA A 373 15.79 -34.76 -6.38
CA ALA A 373 15.08 -34.38 -7.61
C ALA A 373 15.78 -34.93 -8.85
N VAL A 374 14.99 -35.38 -9.83
CA VAL A 374 15.50 -35.80 -11.14
C VAL A 374 15.94 -34.57 -11.91
N LEU A 375 17.21 -34.51 -12.28
CA LEU A 375 17.78 -33.43 -13.08
C LEU A 375 17.59 -33.69 -14.58
N VAL A 376 16.84 -32.83 -15.24
CA VAL A 376 16.58 -32.84 -16.68
C VAL A 376 17.43 -31.75 -17.34
N THR A 377 18.16 -32.06 -18.40
CA THR A 377 19.07 -31.11 -19.04
C THR A 377 18.53 -30.60 -20.36
N VAL A 378 18.35 -29.27 -20.46
CA VAL A 378 17.66 -28.62 -21.59
C VAL A 378 18.58 -28.26 -22.77
N ASP A 379 19.89 -28.15 -22.52
CA ASP A 379 20.94 -27.85 -23.51
C ASP A 379 21.64 -29.10 -24.07
N GLN A 380 21.09 -30.29 -23.80
CA GLN A 380 21.52 -31.52 -24.46
C GLN A 380 20.64 -31.78 -25.67
N ASP A 381 21.25 -31.82 -26.85
CA ASP A 381 20.61 -32.47 -27.99
C ASP A 381 20.29 -33.91 -27.59
N PRO A 382 19.08 -34.41 -27.92
CA PRO A 382 18.81 -35.82 -27.75
C PRO A 382 19.90 -36.60 -28.51
N GLU A 383 20.44 -37.64 -27.90
CA GLU A 383 21.28 -38.62 -28.62
C GLU A 383 20.57 -39.00 -29.92
N PRO A 384 21.26 -39.35 -31.03
CA PRO A 384 20.60 -39.66 -32.30
C PRO A 384 19.54 -40.78 -32.21
N ALA A 385 19.59 -41.62 -31.17
CA ALA A 385 18.57 -42.62 -30.86
C ALA A 385 17.32 -42.03 -30.14
N ASP A 386 17.47 -40.87 -29.50
CA ASP A 386 16.44 -40.10 -28.79
C ASP A 386 15.86 -38.94 -29.62
N SER A 387 16.43 -38.58 -30.78
CA SER A 387 15.93 -37.46 -31.60
C SER A 387 14.51 -37.70 -32.13
N ASP A 388 14.12 -38.96 -32.28
CA ASP A 388 12.76 -39.41 -32.64
C ASP A 388 11.90 -39.78 -31.42
N ARG A 389 12.43 -39.68 -30.19
CA ARG A 389 11.76 -40.21 -28.98
C ARG A 389 10.57 -39.39 -28.52
N TYR A 390 10.55 -38.09 -28.82
CA TYR A 390 9.49 -37.19 -28.39
C TYR A 390 8.91 -36.40 -29.58
N PRO A 391 7.57 -36.32 -29.71
CA PRO A 391 6.93 -35.58 -30.78
C PRO A 391 7.32 -34.09 -30.82
N LEU A 392 7.35 -33.53 -32.04
CA LEU A 392 7.50 -32.09 -32.26
C LEU A 392 6.23 -31.31 -31.91
N SER A 393 5.07 -31.96 -31.92
CA SER A 393 3.79 -31.37 -31.54
C SER A 393 3.62 -31.31 -30.02
N ALA A 394 2.88 -30.31 -29.54
CA ALA A 394 2.55 -30.20 -28.12
C ALA A 394 1.88 -31.48 -27.59
N PRO A 395 2.13 -31.85 -26.33
CA PRO A 395 1.39 -32.95 -25.69
C PRO A 395 -0.09 -32.59 -25.58
N ASP A 396 -0.95 -33.60 -25.70
CA ASP A 396 -2.39 -33.46 -25.47
C ASP A 396 -2.65 -33.34 -23.95
N VAL A 397 -2.73 -32.10 -23.47
CA VAL A 397 -2.95 -31.72 -22.05
C VAL A 397 -4.12 -30.75 -22.02
N GLU A 398 -5.17 -31.11 -21.29
CA GLU A 398 -6.23 -30.17 -20.95
C GLU A 398 -5.75 -29.26 -19.82
N MET A 399 -5.57 -27.97 -20.10
CA MET A 399 -5.16 -26.97 -19.13
C MET A 399 -6.29 -25.99 -18.85
N SER A 400 -6.37 -25.51 -17.61
CA SER A 400 -7.27 -24.44 -17.21
C SER A 400 -6.47 -23.15 -16.97
N PRO A 401 -7.02 -21.96 -17.27
CA PRO A 401 -6.45 -20.71 -16.79
C PRO A 401 -6.28 -20.63 -15.27
N GLN A 402 -7.00 -21.45 -14.50
CA GLN A 402 -6.85 -21.52 -13.04
C GLN A 402 -5.67 -22.38 -12.58
N ASP A 403 -5.06 -23.15 -13.48
CA ASP A 403 -3.88 -23.94 -13.15
C ASP A 403 -2.67 -23.03 -12.93
N LEU A 404 -1.74 -23.50 -12.09
CA LEU A 404 -0.53 -22.77 -11.75
C LEU A 404 0.37 -22.62 -12.99
N ALA A 405 0.78 -21.39 -13.26
CA ALA A 405 1.78 -21.07 -14.28
C ALA A 405 3.19 -21.10 -13.67
N TYR A 406 3.35 -20.50 -12.49
CA TYR A 406 4.64 -20.42 -11.81
C TYR A 406 4.52 -20.19 -10.31
N VAL A 407 5.64 -20.42 -9.62
CA VAL A 407 5.81 -20.11 -8.19
C VAL A 407 7.09 -19.31 -7.98
N ILE A 408 6.99 -18.06 -7.52
CA ILE A 408 8.17 -17.21 -7.25
C ILE A 408 8.33 -16.99 -5.75
N TYR A 409 9.54 -17.22 -5.22
CA TYR A 409 9.82 -17.01 -3.81
C TYR A 409 10.16 -15.56 -3.49
N THR A 410 9.50 -15.01 -2.48
CA THR A 410 9.78 -13.68 -1.93
C THR A 410 10.47 -13.79 -0.58
N SER A 411 11.15 -12.73 -0.11
CA SER A 411 11.90 -12.72 1.15
C SER A 411 11.04 -13.04 2.39
N GLY A 412 9.71 -12.81 2.30
CA GLY A 412 8.75 -13.07 3.37
C GLY A 412 8.95 -12.12 4.56
N SER A 413 7.87 -11.50 5.06
CA SER A 413 7.93 -10.61 6.24
C SER A 413 8.44 -11.29 7.52
N THR A 414 8.42 -12.64 7.55
CA THR A 414 8.87 -13.47 8.67
C THR A 414 10.33 -13.94 8.55
N GLY A 415 11.08 -13.47 7.54
CA GLY A 415 12.48 -13.85 7.29
C GLY A 415 12.69 -15.23 6.66
N LYS A 416 11.63 -16.05 6.54
CA LYS A 416 11.62 -17.29 5.77
C LYS A 416 11.00 -17.01 4.39
N PRO A 417 11.69 -17.35 3.28
CA PRO A 417 11.13 -17.17 1.96
C PRO A 417 9.83 -17.93 1.76
N LYS A 418 8.88 -17.33 1.03
CA LYS A 418 7.56 -17.93 0.73
C LYS A 418 7.31 -17.93 -0.78
N GLY A 419 6.87 -19.06 -1.32
CA GLY A 419 6.44 -19.18 -2.71
C GLY A 419 5.07 -18.51 -2.94
N VAL A 420 5.01 -17.57 -3.87
CA VAL A 420 3.76 -16.98 -4.36
C VAL A 420 3.29 -17.80 -5.56
N LEU A 421 2.12 -18.43 -5.43
CA LEU A 421 1.51 -19.27 -6.45
C LEU A 421 0.71 -18.39 -7.41
N VAL A 422 1.06 -18.40 -8.69
CA VAL A 422 0.37 -17.59 -9.72
C VAL A 422 -0.21 -18.50 -10.78
N SER A 423 -1.49 -18.31 -11.08
CA SER A 423 -2.22 -19.04 -12.12
C SER A 423 -2.06 -18.39 -13.49
N HIS A 424 -2.50 -19.10 -14.53
CA HIS A 424 -2.52 -18.58 -15.90
C HIS A 424 -3.53 -17.44 -16.13
N ALA A 425 -4.55 -17.31 -15.28
CA ALA A 425 -5.73 -16.48 -15.53
C ALA A 425 -5.44 -14.99 -15.78
N GLY A 426 -4.36 -14.45 -15.19
CA GLY A 426 -3.98 -13.05 -15.35
C GLY A 426 -3.12 -12.74 -16.59
N ILE A 427 -2.63 -13.76 -17.31
CA ILE A 427 -1.59 -13.59 -18.34
C ILE A 427 -2.12 -12.84 -19.56
N GLY A 428 -3.31 -13.21 -20.05
CA GLY A 428 -3.91 -12.52 -21.19
C GLY A 428 -4.25 -11.06 -20.89
N ASN A 429 -4.70 -10.76 -19.66
CA ASN A 429 -4.89 -9.39 -19.20
C ASN A 429 -3.55 -8.62 -19.17
N LEU A 430 -2.50 -9.23 -18.63
CA LEU A 430 -1.17 -8.64 -18.58
C LEU A 430 -0.66 -8.30 -19.99
N ALA A 431 -0.75 -9.25 -20.93
CA ALA A 431 -0.34 -9.04 -22.32
C ALA A 431 -1.15 -7.91 -22.98
N ALA A 432 -2.47 -7.83 -22.76
CA ALA A 432 -3.30 -6.76 -23.29
C ALA A 432 -2.90 -5.37 -22.75
N VAL A 433 -2.61 -5.26 -21.45
CA VAL A 433 -2.09 -4.02 -20.85
C VAL A 433 -0.73 -3.66 -21.44
N GLN A 434 0.15 -4.65 -21.60
CA GLN A 434 1.48 -4.43 -22.16
C GLN A 434 1.45 -3.93 -23.61
N THR A 435 0.61 -4.55 -24.45
CA THR A 435 0.40 -4.11 -25.83
C THR A 435 -0.13 -2.68 -25.91
N GLU A 436 -1.13 -2.33 -25.10
CA GLU A 436 -1.75 -1.00 -25.15
C GLU A 436 -0.87 0.10 -24.57
N HIS A 437 -0.23 -0.13 -23.41
CA HIS A 437 0.47 0.93 -22.69
C HIS A 437 1.90 1.15 -23.18
N PHE A 438 2.51 0.16 -23.84
CA PHE A 438 3.88 0.24 -24.35
C PHE A 438 3.96 0.11 -25.87
N ASP A 439 2.82 0.15 -26.57
CA ASP A 439 2.73 0.00 -28.03
C ASP A 439 3.47 -1.24 -28.55
N VAL A 440 3.40 -2.36 -27.81
CA VAL A 440 4.12 -3.58 -28.15
C VAL A 440 3.44 -4.25 -29.34
N THR A 441 4.22 -4.49 -30.39
CA THR A 441 3.79 -5.16 -31.61
C THR A 441 4.57 -6.46 -31.81
N PRO A 442 4.13 -7.38 -32.70
CA PRO A 442 4.90 -8.56 -33.04
C PRO A 442 6.29 -8.29 -33.65
N ASP A 443 6.57 -7.06 -34.08
CA ASP A 443 7.88 -6.66 -34.61
C ASP A 443 8.75 -5.97 -33.53
N SER A 444 8.23 -5.80 -32.30
CA SER A 444 8.96 -5.26 -31.16
C SER A 444 10.03 -6.23 -30.63
N ARG A 445 11.02 -5.67 -29.93
CA ARG A 445 12.07 -6.42 -29.23
C ARG A 445 12.05 -6.04 -27.76
N ILE A 446 11.92 -7.04 -26.89
CA ILE A 446 11.82 -6.85 -25.45
C ILE A 446 13.09 -7.38 -24.81
N LEU A 447 13.84 -6.51 -24.14
CA LEU A 447 15.00 -6.94 -23.37
C LEU A 447 14.52 -7.64 -22.10
N GLN A 448 14.85 -8.92 -21.95
CA GLN A 448 14.78 -9.60 -20.67
C GLN A 448 15.96 -9.09 -19.84
N PHE A 449 15.70 -8.39 -18.72
CA PHE A 449 16.71 -7.79 -17.83
C PHE A 449 16.63 -8.32 -16.38
N ALA A 450 15.43 -8.41 -15.80
CA ALA A 450 15.25 -8.86 -14.42
C ALA A 450 15.79 -10.30 -14.17
N SER A 451 16.09 -10.63 -12.90
CA SER A 451 16.42 -12.02 -12.54
C SER A 451 15.19 -12.90 -12.76
N ALA A 452 15.38 -14.11 -13.31
CA ALA A 452 14.32 -15.09 -13.51
C ALA A 452 13.61 -15.50 -12.20
N SER A 453 14.24 -15.28 -11.04
CA SER A 453 13.64 -15.51 -9.72
C SER A 453 12.84 -14.31 -9.18
N PHE A 454 12.56 -13.31 -10.01
CA PHE A 454 11.72 -12.16 -9.68
C PHE A 454 10.57 -12.03 -10.69
N ASP A 455 9.41 -11.58 -10.24
CA ASP A 455 8.18 -11.52 -11.05
C ASP A 455 8.29 -10.55 -12.24
N ALA A 456 9.11 -9.50 -12.13
CA ALA A 456 9.43 -8.62 -13.26
C ALA A 456 10.02 -9.37 -14.47
N ALA A 457 10.74 -10.49 -14.27
CA ALA A 457 11.21 -11.29 -15.40
C ALA A 457 10.04 -11.97 -16.14
N PHE A 458 9.02 -12.43 -15.41
CA PHE A 458 7.81 -12.96 -16.05
C PHE A 458 7.07 -11.86 -16.81
N TRP A 459 7.03 -10.63 -16.29
CA TRP A 459 6.49 -9.48 -16.98
C TRP A 459 7.19 -9.25 -18.33
N GLU A 460 8.53 -9.26 -18.37
CA GLU A 460 9.32 -9.14 -19.61
C GLU A 460 9.07 -10.32 -20.58
N ILE A 461 9.05 -11.56 -20.06
CA ILE A 461 8.83 -12.78 -20.84
C ILE A 461 7.43 -12.79 -21.47
N CYS A 462 6.40 -12.38 -20.71
CA CYS A 462 5.04 -12.23 -21.19
C CYS A 462 4.97 -11.16 -22.29
N MET A 463 5.59 -10.00 -22.06
CA MET A 463 5.64 -8.92 -23.04
C MET A 463 6.30 -9.35 -24.34
N GLY A 464 7.35 -10.17 -24.29
CA GLY A 464 7.97 -10.74 -25.47
C GLY A 464 7.10 -11.80 -26.15
N LEU A 465 6.92 -12.94 -25.49
CA LEU A 465 6.46 -14.18 -26.13
C LEU A 465 4.93 -14.27 -26.29
N VAL A 466 4.15 -13.62 -25.42
CA VAL A 466 2.68 -13.69 -25.46
C VAL A 466 2.10 -12.65 -26.43
N THR A 467 2.81 -11.54 -26.66
CA THR A 467 2.40 -10.49 -27.61
C THR A 467 2.86 -10.77 -29.05
N GLY A 468 3.75 -11.75 -29.25
CA GLY A 468 4.31 -12.09 -30.56
C GLY A 468 5.64 -11.41 -30.89
N ALA A 469 6.15 -10.58 -29.97
CA ALA A 469 7.44 -9.89 -30.07
C ALA A 469 8.64 -10.84 -29.88
N ALA A 470 9.85 -10.34 -30.08
CA ALA A 470 11.08 -11.07 -29.79
C ALA A 470 11.60 -10.77 -28.37
N LEU A 471 12.01 -11.79 -27.63
CA LEU A 471 12.66 -11.67 -26.33
C LEU A 471 14.19 -11.68 -26.51
N VAL A 472 14.85 -10.56 -26.20
CA VAL A 472 16.30 -10.39 -26.27
C VAL A 472 16.92 -10.73 -24.91
N MET A 473 17.92 -11.60 -24.91
CA MET A 473 18.46 -12.25 -23.73
C MET A 473 20.00 -12.22 -23.77
N GLY A 474 20.58 -11.23 -23.11
CA GLY A 474 22.04 -11.09 -23.03
C GLY A 474 22.68 -11.95 -21.93
N SER A 475 23.99 -12.18 -22.07
CA SER A 475 24.77 -12.81 -21.02
C SER A 475 24.77 -11.95 -19.74
N LYS A 476 25.17 -12.56 -18.62
CA LYS A 476 25.26 -11.85 -17.33
C LYS A 476 26.16 -10.60 -17.42
N ASP A 477 27.26 -10.69 -18.17
CA ASP A 477 28.20 -9.59 -18.36
C ASP A 477 27.59 -8.46 -19.22
N ALA A 478 26.85 -8.82 -20.27
CA ALA A 478 26.13 -7.84 -21.10
C ALA A 478 25.04 -7.09 -20.32
N MET A 479 24.47 -7.73 -19.29
CA MET A 479 23.42 -7.13 -18.45
C MET A 479 23.96 -6.27 -17.30
N LEU A 480 25.28 -6.08 -17.17
CA LEU A 480 25.85 -5.21 -16.15
C LEU A 480 25.45 -3.74 -16.38
N PRO A 481 24.95 -3.03 -15.35
CA PRO A 481 24.60 -1.62 -15.48
C PRO A 481 25.78 -0.76 -15.96
N GLY A 482 25.54 0.07 -16.97
CA GLY A 482 26.56 0.95 -17.55
C GLY A 482 26.78 0.67 -19.03
N GLU A 483 28.03 0.80 -19.47
CA GLU A 483 28.43 0.66 -20.88
C GLU A 483 28.06 -0.71 -21.49
N PRO A 484 28.23 -1.86 -20.82
CA PRO A 484 27.87 -3.16 -21.40
C PRO A 484 26.38 -3.25 -21.78
N LEU A 485 25.50 -2.86 -20.85
CA LEU A 485 24.05 -2.86 -21.09
C LEU A 485 23.66 -1.86 -22.19
N ALA A 486 24.27 -0.67 -22.20
CA ALA A 486 23.99 0.33 -23.23
C ALA A 486 24.41 -0.15 -24.62
N ALA A 487 25.59 -0.76 -24.74
CA ALA A 487 26.08 -1.32 -25.99
C ALA A 487 25.18 -2.46 -26.49
N TYR A 488 24.78 -3.36 -25.58
CA TYR A 488 23.91 -4.48 -25.90
C TYR A 488 22.50 -4.00 -26.35
N ALA A 489 21.96 -2.97 -25.67
CA ALA A 489 20.69 -2.39 -26.07
C ALA A 489 20.75 -1.78 -27.49
N VAL A 490 21.82 -1.05 -27.83
CA VAL A 490 22.01 -0.46 -29.18
C VAL A 490 22.15 -1.52 -30.27
N GLU A 491 22.86 -2.61 -29.99
CA GLU A 491 23.02 -3.73 -30.93
C GLU A 491 21.68 -4.39 -31.30
N HIS A 492 20.74 -4.41 -30.36
CA HIS A 492 19.46 -5.11 -30.48
C HIS A 492 18.23 -4.18 -30.57
N GLN A 493 18.41 -2.90 -30.89
CA GLN A 493 17.32 -1.96 -31.16
C GLN A 493 16.40 -2.39 -32.32
#